data_AF-A0A5N7IVG1-F1
#
_entry.id   AF-A0A5N7IVG1-F1
#
_cell.length_a   1.000
_cell.length_b   1.000
_cell.length_c   1.000
_cell.angle_alpha   90.00
_cell.angle_beta   90.00
_cell.angle_gamma   90.00
#
_symmetry.space_group_name_H-M   'P 1'
#
loop_
_entity.id
_entity.type
_entity.pdbx_description
1 polymer ?
#
loop_
_entity_poly.entity_id
_entity_poly.type
_entity_poly.pdbx_seq_one_letter_code
_entity_poly.pdbx_strand_id
1 'polypeptide(L)' 'MNKLKITIILYLFPILLTAFITKSSTYFLLSAGIMTILLGLSMRFIPKVIGYKSPNKKESIFLFLIMAGFCLVITASSQI' A
#
# COMPACT_ATOMS: atom_id res chain seq x y z
N MET A 1 6.92 8.27 -19.84
CA MET A 1 6.72 7.13 -18.91
C MET A 1 5.43 7.34 -18.12
N ASN A 2 4.49 6.38 -18.16
CA ASN A 2 3.25 6.47 -17.38
C ASN A 2 3.59 6.53 -15.88
N LYS A 3 3.30 7.65 -15.21
CA LYS A 3 3.57 7.88 -13.77
C LYS A 3 3.03 6.73 -12.89
N LEU A 4 1.88 6.17 -13.26
CA LEU A 4 1.29 4.99 -12.64
C LEU A 4 2.22 3.77 -12.61
N LYS A 5 2.94 3.47 -13.71
CA LYS A 5 3.84 2.30 -13.76
C LYS A 5 4.97 2.43 -12.75
N ILE A 6 5.52 3.64 -12.61
CA ILE A 6 6.61 3.92 -11.65
C ILE A 6 6.07 3.77 -10.22
N THR A 7 4.91 4.32 -9.92
CA THR A 7 4.28 4.19 -8.59
C THR A 7 4.00 2.74 -8.23
N ILE A 8 3.52 1.93 -9.16
CA ILE A 8 3.28 0.49 -8.94
C ILE A 8 4.59 -0.24 -8.64
N ILE A 9 5.65 0.02 -9.42
CA ILE A 9 6.97 -0.60 -9.19
C ILE A 9 7.52 -0.18 -7.83
N LEU A 10 7.45 1.11 -7.49
CA LEU A 10 7.94 1.63 -6.21
C LEU A 10 7.16 1.06 -5.01
N TYR A 11 5.88 0.75 -5.20
CA TYR A 11 5.02 0.12 -4.20
C TYR A 11 5.31 -1.39 -4.04
N LEU A 12 5.44 -2.12 -5.15
CA LEU A 12 5.67 -3.57 -5.13
C LEU A 12 7.09 -3.95 -4.70
N PHE A 13 8.09 -3.13 -5.05
CA PHE A 13 9.48 -3.41 -4.76
C PHE A 13 9.77 -3.72 -3.28
N PRO A 14 9.39 -2.88 -2.30
CA PRO A 14 9.66 -3.15 -0.90
C PRO A 14 8.87 -4.35 -0.36
N ILE A 15 7.67 -4.63 -0.89
CA ILE A 15 6.85 -5.79 -0.50
C ILE A 15 7.52 -7.09 -0.96
N LEU A 16 7.97 -7.14 -2.23
CA LEU A 16 8.69 -8.29 -2.78
C LEU A 16 10.06 -8.47 -2.11
N LEU A 17 10.77 -7.38 -1.84
CA LEU A 17 12.07 -7.40 -1.17
C LEU A 17 11.95 -7.98 0.24
N THR A 18 10.96 -7.52 1.01
CA THR A 18 10.67 -8.07 2.35
C THR A 18 10.25 -9.53 2.27
N ALA A 19 9.41 -9.93 1.31
CA ALA A 19 9.05 -11.34 1.12
C ALA A 19 10.29 -12.23 0.87
N PHE A 20 11.19 -11.77 -0.01
CA PHE A 20 12.36 -12.52 -0.43
C PHE A 20 13.39 -12.68 0.69
N ILE A 21 13.63 -11.62 1.47
CA ILE A 21 14.60 -11.62 2.57
C ILE A 21 14.08 -12.43 3.74
N THR A 22 12.86 -12.15 4.21
CA THR A 22 12.37 -12.69 5.47
C THR A 22 11.78 -14.09 5.33
N LYS A 23 11.43 -14.51 4.10
CA LYS A 23 10.80 -15.82 3.79
C LYS A 23 9.63 -16.18 4.72
N SER A 24 8.96 -15.17 5.26
CA SER A 24 7.91 -15.31 6.26
C SER A 24 6.69 -14.53 5.79
N SER A 25 5.54 -15.19 5.83
CA SER A 25 4.24 -14.61 5.48
C SER A 25 3.89 -13.44 6.40
N THR A 26 4.30 -13.49 7.66
CA THR A 26 4.02 -12.47 8.68
C THR A 26 4.61 -11.12 8.29
N TYR A 27 5.90 -11.10 7.93
CA TYR A 27 6.59 -9.88 7.52
C TYR A 27 6.15 -9.37 6.15
N PHE A 28 5.78 -10.27 5.25
CA PHE A 28 5.16 -9.92 3.97
C PHE A 28 3.82 -9.19 4.19
N LEU A 29 2.93 -9.74 5.01
CA LEU A 29 1.63 -9.15 5.32
C LEU A 29 1.79 -7.79 6.02
N LEU A 30 2.74 -7.69 6.95
CA LEU A 30 3.02 -6.45 7.67
C LEU A 30 3.55 -5.36 6.72
N SER A 31 4.50 -5.70 5.84
CA SER A 31 5.03 -4.81 4.80
C SER A 31 3.93 -4.38 3.82
N ALA A 32 3.12 -5.32 3.34
CA ALA A 32 1.99 -5.04 2.46
C ALA A 32 0.95 -4.12 3.13
N GLY A 33 0.64 -4.35 4.41
CA GLY A 33 -0.28 -3.52 5.19
C GLY A 33 0.23 -2.08 5.33
N ILE A 34 1.48 -1.89 5.76
CA ILE A 34 2.10 -0.57 5.90
C ILE A 34 2.12 0.17 4.55
N MET A 35 2.55 -0.51 3.48
CA MET A 35 2.59 0.10 2.14
C MET A 35 1.20 0.48 1.65
N THR A 36 0.17 -0.33 1.94
CA THR A 36 -1.23 -0.02 1.56
C THR A 36 -1.73 1.24 2.28
N ILE A 37 -1.42 1.38 3.57
CA ILE A 37 -1.73 2.60 4.35
C ILE A 37 -1.01 3.80 3.75
N LEU A 38 0.28 3.66 3.44
CA LEU A 38 1.09 4.73 2.85
C LEU A 38 0.55 5.16 1.48
N LEU A 39 0.09 4.20 0.67
CA LEU A 39 -0.52 4.47 -0.63
C LEU A 39 -1.83 5.26 -0.47
N GLY A 40 -2.67 4.88 0.48
CA GLY A 40 -3.89 5.61 0.83
C GLY A 40 -3.58 7.06 1.22
N LEU A 41 -2.65 7.25 2.16
CA LEU A 41 -2.21 8.59 2.58
C LEU A 41 -1.65 9.40 1.40
N SER A 42 -0.81 8.78 0.59
CA SER A 42 -0.19 9.44 -0.57
C SER A 42 -1.22 9.85 -1.63
N MET A 43 -2.31 9.08 -1.80
CA MET A 43 -3.43 9.46 -2.68
C MET A 43 -4.20 10.68 -2.15
N ARG A 44 -4.26 10.85 -0.82
CA ARG A 44 -4.91 12.01 -0.19
C ARG A 44 -4.04 13.26 -0.24
N PHE A 45 -2.78 13.15 0.18
CA PHE A 45 -1.87 14.29 0.33
C PHE A 45 -1.18 14.70 -0.98
N ILE A 46 -0.79 13.74 -1.84
CA ILE A 46 0.02 14.01 -3.03
C ILE A 46 -0.57 13.33 -4.30
N PRO A 47 -1.86 13.56 -4.63
CA PRO A 47 -2.55 12.92 -5.75
C PRO A 47 -1.90 13.19 -7.13
N LYS A 48 -1.25 14.36 -7.28
CA LYS A 48 -0.56 14.77 -8.52
C LYS A 48 0.65 13.87 -8.84
N VAL A 49 1.31 13.32 -7.82
CA VAL A 49 2.48 12.44 -7.99
C VAL A 49 2.05 11.04 -8.40
N ILE A 50 0.96 10.52 -7.80
CA ILE A 50 0.39 9.21 -8.13
C ILE A 50 -0.33 9.19 -9.48
N GLY A 51 -0.65 10.37 -10.02
CA GLY A 51 -1.41 10.49 -11.26
C GLY A 51 -2.89 10.18 -11.07
N TYR A 52 -3.39 10.29 -9.84
CA TYR A 52 -4.79 10.04 -9.52
C TYR A 52 -5.64 11.27 -9.87
N LYS A 53 -6.45 11.15 -10.94
CA LYS A 53 -7.23 12.25 -11.53
C LYS A 53 -8.70 12.35 -11.07
N SER A 54 -9.23 11.40 -10.30
CA SER A 54 -10.66 11.37 -9.97
C SER A 54 -10.94 12.01 -8.60
N PRO A 55 -11.34 13.29 -8.50
CA PRO A 55 -11.61 13.94 -7.22
C PRO A 55 -12.79 13.31 -6.46
N ASN A 56 -13.82 12.84 -7.19
CA ASN A 56 -15.09 12.38 -6.60
C ASN A 56 -15.00 11.04 -5.86
N LYS A 57 -13.92 10.26 -6.03
CA LYS A 57 -13.75 8.95 -5.38
C LYS A 57 -12.56 8.90 -4.41
N LYS A 58 -11.92 10.04 -4.13
CA LYS A 58 -10.74 10.11 -3.26
C LYS A 58 -11.02 9.62 -1.85
N GLU A 59 -12.08 10.09 -1.23
CA GLU A 59 -12.41 9.76 0.17
C GLU A 59 -12.77 8.28 0.34
N SER A 60 -13.60 7.71 -0.54
CA SER A 60 -13.97 6.29 -0.46
C SER A 60 -12.77 5.36 -0.69
N ILE A 61 -11.89 5.69 -1.65
CA ILE A 61 -10.69 4.88 -1.91
C ILE A 61 -9.66 5.04 -0.79
N PHE A 62 -9.51 6.25 -0.24
CA PHE A 62 -8.67 6.50 0.92
C PHE A 62 -9.11 5.63 2.10
N LEU A 63 -10.38 5.70 2.49
CA LEU A 63 -10.93 4.91 3.60
C LEU A 63 -10.75 3.41 3.35
N PHE A 64 -11.00 2.94 2.12
CA PHE A 64 -10.82 1.54 1.76
C PHE A 64 -9.36 1.08 1.90
N LEU A 65 -8.40 1.88 1.40
CA LEU A 65 -6.97 1.55 1.50
C LEU A 65 -6.48 1.55 2.94
N ILE A 66 -6.92 2.51 3.76
CA ILE A 66 -6.59 2.53 5.18
C ILE A 66 -7.14 1.28 5.87
N MET A 67 -8.41 0.95 5.65
CA MET A 67 -9.06 -0.21 6.28
C MET A 67 -8.41 -1.53 5.84
N ALA A 68 -8.15 -1.70 4.54
CA ALA A 68 -7.45 -2.87 4.01
C ALA A 68 -6.03 -3.02 4.58
N GLY A 69 -5.30 -1.91 4.69
CA GLY A 69 -3.97 -1.90 5.29
C GLY A 69 -3.97 -2.29 6.77
N PHE A 70 -4.93 -1.77 7.55
CA PHE A 70 -5.13 -2.20 8.94
C PHE A 70 -5.49 -3.68 9.06
N CYS A 71 -6.39 -4.19 8.21
CA CYS A 71 -6.72 -5.62 8.18
C CYS A 71 -5.47 -6.50 7.92
N LEU A 72 -4.60 -6.08 7.00
CA LEU A 72 -3.34 -6.80 6.71
C LEU A 72 -2.38 -6.78 7.90
N VAL A 73 -2.23 -5.64 8.59
CA VAL A 73 -1.38 -5.55 9.80
C VAL A 73 -1.93 -6.41 10.92
N ILE A 74 -3.25 -6.39 11.15
CA ILE A 74 -3.89 -7.21 12.20
C ILE A 74 -3.71 -8.70 11.88
N THR A 75 -3.94 -9.10 10.63
CA THR A 75 -3.75 -10.49 10.19
C THR A 75 -2.30 -10.92 10.38
N ALA A 76 -1.34 -10.07 10.05
CA ALA A 76 0.07 -10.33 10.32
C ALA A 76 0.34 -10.53 11.82
N SER A 77 -0.22 -9.67 12.69
CA SER A 77 -0.03 -9.79 14.13
C SER A 77 -0.65 -11.04 14.74
N SER A 78 -1.71 -11.59 14.13
CA SER A 78 -2.33 -12.85 14.57
C SER A 78 -1.57 -14.11 14.17
N GLN A 79 -0.52 -14.00 13.35
CA GLN A 79 0.35 -15.11 12.92
C GLN A 79 1.66 -15.19 13.71
N ILE A 80 1.85 -14.34 14.73
CA ILE A 80 2.99 -14.31 15.65
C ILE A 80 2.59 -15.05 16.93
#